data_AF-A0A484Y3C0-F1
#
_entry.id   AF-A0A484Y3C0-F1
#
_cell.length_a   1.000
_cell.length_b   1.000
_cell.length_c   1.000
_cell.angle_alpha   90.00
_cell.angle_beta   90.00
_cell.angle_gamma   90.00
#
_symmetry.space_group_name_H-M   'P 1'
#
loop_
_entity.id
_entity.type
_entity.pdbx_description
1 polymer ?
#
loop_
_entity_poly.entity_id
_entity_poly.type
_entity_poly.pdbx_seq_one_letter_code
_entity_poly.pdbx_strand_id
1 'polypeptide(L)' 'MVSGSNYMSYDIYKEATTNRWGGSGTERWASAASSQVSSDGLLRTYKLHCKSAHQPGNTPCRNLQRHP' A
#
# COMPACT_ATOMS: atom_id res chain seq x y z
N MET A 1 10.48 7.19 -4.95
CA MET A 1 11.19 6.32 -5.92
C MET A 1 12.41 7.09 -6.41
N VAL A 2 13.54 6.41 -6.65
CA VAL A 2 14.81 7.04 -7.07
C VAL A 2 15.27 6.47 -8.40
N SER A 3 15.73 7.33 -9.30
CA SER A 3 16.42 6.97 -10.53
C SER A 3 17.57 7.94 -10.77
N GLY A 4 18.81 7.50 -10.51
CA GLY A 4 19.97 8.41 -10.45
C GLY A 4 19.77 9.49 -9.39
N SER A 5 19.96 10.76 -9.75
CA SER A 5 19.68 11.92 -8.89
C SER A 5 18.22 12.37 -8.89
N ASN A 6 17.33 11.67 -9.61
CA ASN A 6 15.91 12.03 -9.67
C ASN A 6 15.15 11.37 -8.53
N TYR A 7 14.40 12.18 -7.79
CA TYR A 7 13.53 11.75 -6.70
C TYR A 7 12.08 12.00 -7.10
N MET A 8 11.27 10.96 -7.09
CA MET A 8 9.83 11.08 -7.24
C MET A 8 9.15 10.80 -5.89
N SER A 9 8.49 11.82 -5.35
CA SER A 9 7.65 11.70 -4.16
C SER A 9 6.36 10.96 -4.48
N TYR A 10 6.00 10.03 -3.60
CA TYR A 10 4.78 9.25 -3.70
C TYR A 10 4.28 8.91 -2.30
N ASP A 11 2.97 8.73 -2.17
CA ASP A 11 2.32 8.21 -0.98
C ASP A 11 1.55 6.94 -1.32
N ILE A 12 1.43 6.04 -0.35
CA ILE A 12 0.73 4.77 -0.46
C ILE A 12 -0.56 4.86 0.33
N TYR A 13 -1.65 4.41 -0.30
CA TYR A 13 -2.99 4.44 0.26
C TYR A 13 -3.58 3.04 0.32
N LYS A 14 -4.44 2.83 1.31
CA LYS A 14 -5.13 1.57 1.57
C LYS A 14 -6.30 1.42 0.61
N GLU A 15 -6.44 0.25 -0.01
CA GLU A 15 -7.53 -0.06 -0.96
C GLU A 15 -7.61 0.99 -2.07
N ALA A 16 -8.81 1.46 -2.45
CA ALA A 16 -9.04 2.62 -3.32
C ALA A 16 -9.51 3.85 -2.50
N THR A 17 -8.96 4.06 -1.30
CA THR A 17 -9.39 5.12 -0.37
C THR A 17 -8.38 6.28 -0.26
N THR A 18 -8.70 7.32 0.50
CA THR A 18 -7.73 8.36 0.88
C THR A 18 -6.98 8.05 2.16
N ASN A 19 -7.14 6.85 2.73
CA ASN A 19 -6.49 6.46 3.97
C ASN A 19 -5.03 6.07 3.71
N ARG A 20 -4.09 6.86 4.24
CA ARG A 20 -2.65 6.65 4.04
C ARG A 20 -2.16 5.42 4.80
N TRP A 21 -1.29 4.63 4.17
CA TRP A 21 -0.60 3.55 4.85
C TRP A 21 0.75 4.04 5.37
N GLY A 22 0.86 4.09 6.70
CA GLY A 22 2.05 4.53 7.43
C GLY A 22 2.57 3.50 8.42
N GLY A 23 3.65 3.83 9.12
CA GLY A 23 4.36 2.91 10.01
C GLY A 23 3.74 2.73 11.40
N SER A 24 2.89 3.65 11.86
CA SER A 24 2.42 3.68 13.25
C SER A 24 0.98 4.19 13.37
N GLY A 25 0.41 4.08 14.58
CA GLY A 25 -0.93 4.59 14.89
C GLY A 25 -2.04 4.04 13.98
N THR A 26 -2.96 4.92 13.59
CA THR A 26 -4.10 4.63 12.69
C THR A 26 -3.68 4.51 11.22
N GLU A 27 -2.53 5.05 10.85
CA GLU A 27 -1.95 4.87 9.52
C GLU A 27 -1.42 3.44 9.33
N ARG A 28 -1.03 2.75 10.40
CA ARG A 28 -0.64 1.33 10.35
C ARG A 28 -1.82 0.46 9.90
N TRP A 29 -1.56 -0.48 8.99
CA TRP A 29 -2.56 -1.45 8.55
C TRP A 29 -2.46 -2.71 9.41
N ALA A 30 -3.48 -2.96 10.24
CA ALA A 30 -3.54 -4.15 11.08
C ALA A 30 -3.77 -5.41 10.24
N SER A 31 -3.16 -6.54 10.65
CA SER A 31 -3.30 -7.82 9.92
C SER A 31 -4.74 -8.32 9.85
N ALA A 32 -5.55 -8.03 10.87
CA ALA A 32 -6.98 -8.36 10.90
C ALA A 32 -7.80 -7.61 9.85
N ALA A 33 -7.32 -6.47 9.36
CA ALA A 33 -7.97 -5.66 8.35
C ALA A 33 -7.43 -5.90 6.93
N SER A 34 -6.73 -7.02 6.69
CA SER A 34 -6.21 -7.40 5.37
C SER A 34 -7.31 -7.44 4.31
N SER A 35 -6.98 -7.08 3.07
CA SER A 35 -7.91 -7.09 1.94
C SER A 35 -8.42 -8.48 1.59
N GLN A 36 -7.53 -9.46 1.66
CA GLN A 36 -7.82 -10.87 1.41
C GLN A 36 -6.92 -11.75 2.27
N VAL A 37 -7.45 -12.89 2.67
CA VAL A 37 -6.70 -13.98 3.30
C VAL A 37 -6.81 -15.19 2.36
N SER A 38 -5.69 -15.86 2.09
CA SER A 38 -5.69 -17.11 1.33
C SER A 38 -6.46 -18.21 2.06
N SER A 39 -6.90 -19.22 1.31
CA SER A 39 -7.69 -20.34 1.84
C SER A 39 -6.97 -21.15 2.91
N ASP A 40 -5.63 -21.19 2.86
CA ASP A 40 -4.77 -21.83 3.86
C ASP A 40 -4.53 -20.96 5.11
N GLY A 41 -5.01 -19.71 5.13
CA GLY A 41 -4.84 -18.78 6.23
C GLY A 41 -3.43 -18.18 6.36
N LEU A 42 -2.48 -18.58 5.52
CA LEU A 42 -1.06 -18.23 5.65
C LEU A 42 -0.71 -16.93 4.93
N LEU A 43 -1.42 -16.54 3.88
CA LEU A 43 -1.07 -15.39 3.08
C LEU A 43 -2.13 -14.29 3.23
N ARG A 44 -1.68 -13.13 3.73
CA ARG A 44 -2.50 -11.92 3.82
C ARG A 44 -2.11 -10.98 2.71
N THR A 45 -3.09 -10.61 1.88
CA THR A 45 -2.92 -9.65 0.80
C THR A 45 -3.48 -8.29 1.22
N TYR A 46 -2.72 -7.24 0.90
CA TYR A 46 -3.09 -5.85 1.11
C TYR A 46 -3.10 -5.15 -0.25
N LYS A 47 -4.28 -4.67 -0.66
CA LYS A 47 -4.49 -3.93 -1.90
C LYS A 47 -4.13 -2.47 -1.69
N LEU A 48 -3.25 -1.95 -2.53
CA LEU A 48 -2.66 -0.63 -2.37
C LEU A 48 -2.79 0.15 -3.68
N HIS A 49 -2.95 1.47 -3.59
CA HIS A 49 -2.62 2.36 -4.70
C HIS A 49 -1.63 3.42 -4.24
N CYS A 50 -0.87 3.92 -5.20
CA CYS A 50 0.05 5.00 -4.98
C CYS A 50 -0.46 6.27 -5.66
N LYS A 51 -0.19 7.40 -5.03
CA LYS A 51 -0.32 8.70 -5.67
C LYS A 51 1.05 9.35 -5.73
N SER A 52 1.47 9.72 -6.93
CA SER A 52 2.67 10.53 -7.11
C SER A 52 2.29 12.00 -7.01
N ALA A 53 3.15 12.81 -6.39
CA ALA A 53 2.97 14.26 -6.38
C ALA A 53 3.05 14.89 -7.79
N HIS A 54 3.64 14.18 -8.76
CA HIS A 54 3.90 14.69 -10.10
C HIS A 54 2.92 14.18 -11.17
N GLN A 55 2.09 13.18 -10.84
CA GLN A 55 1.08 12.66 -11.77
C GLN A 55 -0.27 12.50 -11.05
N PRO A 56 -1.33 13.22 -11.47
CA PRO A 56 -2.66 13.00 -10.95
C PRO A 56 -3.21 11.66 -11.47
N GLY A 57 -3.21 10.63 -10.62
CA GLY A 57 -3.77 9.33 -10.92
C GLY A 57 -3.56 8.31 -9.79
N ASN A 58 -4.54 7.43 -9.58
CA ASN A 58 -4.38 6.27 -8.68
C ASN A 58 -3.60 5.19 -9.43
N THR A 59 -2.27 5.28 -9.43
CA THR A 59 -1.45 4.24 -10.03
C THR A 59 -1.52 2.99 -9.13
N PRO A 60 -1.98 1.84 -9.63
CA PRO A 60 -2.00 0.63 -8.85
C PRO A 60 -0.56 0.28 -8.47
N CYS A 61 -0.31 0.21 -7.17
CA CYS A 61 0.97 -0.26 -6.65
C CYS A 61 0.90 -1.77 -6.47
N ARG A 62 2.06 -2.43 -6.53
CA ARG A 62 2.12 -3.88 -6.28
C ARG A 62 1.50 -4.17 -4.91
N ASN A 63 0.48 -5.02 -4.89
CA ASN A 63 -0.14 -5.48 -3.64
C ASN A 63 0.93 -6.06 -2.72
N LEU A 64 0.81 -5.79 -1.42
CA LEU A 64 1.70 -6.43 -0.47
C LEU A 64 1.11 -7.77 -0.05
N GLN A 65 1.94 -8.80 -0.11
CA GLN A 65 1.64 -10.10 0.47
C GLN A 65 2.54 -10.30 1.69
N ARG A 66 1.95 -10.62 2.83
CA ARG A 66 2.71 -11.00 4.03
C ARG A 66 2.27 -12.38 4.49
N HIS A 67 3.27 -13.15 4.93
CA HIS A 67 3.06 -14.33 5.75
C HIS A 67 2.76 -13.91 7.19
N PRO A 68 2.18 -14.79 8.02
CA PRO A 68 1.78 -14.49 9.39
C PRO A 68 3.00 -14.21 10.27
#